data_AF-A0A956LAR4-F1
#
_entry.id   AF-A0A956LAR4-F1
#
_cell.length_a   1.000
_cell.length_b   1.000
_cell.length_c   1.000
_cell.angle_alpha   90.00
_cell.angle_beta   90.00
_cell.angle_gamma   90.00
#
_symmetry.space_group_name_H-M   'P 1'
#
loop_
_entity.id
_entity.type
_entity.pdbx_description
1 polymer ?
#
loop_
_entity_poly.entity_id
_entity_poly.type
_entity_poly.pdbx_seq_one_letter_code
_entity_poly.pdbx_strand_id
1 'polypeptide(L)'
;LHNDTHLGTLRAGDLLLVDAGAEHNGWASDVTRTWPVTGRFSATQRAIYELVLHVQVEACDRVRAGARYRDIHLGAGVTLARGLVDLGILHGDPEGLVERGAHALFFPHGLGHIIGLDVHDMEDLGDRAGYQAGRSRSEQFGLGYLRLDRDLEPGMIVTIEPGFYQVPAILNHEELGGKFARDGTLSRSALERFHDVRGIRIEDDVLCTGGDPDVLTHDIPKDPAGVESQVGAAR
;
A
#
# COMPACT_ATOMS: atom_id res chain seq x y z
N LEU A 1 7.53 3.84 8.14
CA LEU A 1 6.70 2.63 8.02
C LEU A 1 6.51 2.04 9.40
N HIS A 2 7.59 1.64 10.09
CA HIS A 2 7.52 1.30 11.52
C HIS A 2 7.79 2.56 12.36
N ASN A 3 6.77 3.06 13.05
CA ASN A 3 6.89 4.18 13.97
C ASN A 3 6.38 3.76 15.34
N ASP A 4 7.31 3.51 16.26
CA ASP A 4 6.99 3.00 17.59
C ASP A 4 6.64 4.13 18.58
N THR A 5 6.56 5.39 18.10
CA THR A 5 6.29 6.57 18.91
C THR A 5 5.08 7.34 18.41
N HIS A 6 4.23 7.78 19.34
CA HIS A 6 3.00 8.53 19.05
C HIS A 6 2.98 9.88 19.80
N LEU A 7 4.16 10.43 20.10
CA LEU A 7 4.32 11.65 20.90
C LEU A 7 4.15 12.96 20.08
N GLY A 8 3.92 12.86 18.78
CA GLY A 8 3.72 14.01 17.90
C GLY A 8 2.35 14.66 18.11
N THR A 9 2.32 15.99 18.18
CA THR A 9 1.06 16.74 18.14
C THR A 9 0.55 16.82 16.70
N LEU A 10 -0.65 16.31 16.45
CA LEU A 10 -1.34 16.45 15.17
C LEU A 10 -1.63 17.92 14.87
N ARG A 11 -1.36 18.37 13.64
CA ARG A 11 -1.54 19.76 13.20
C ARG A 11 -2.52 19.83 12.04
N ALA A 12 -3.10 21.02 11.86
CA ALA A 12 -3.87 21.30 10.66
C ALA A 12 -3.01 21.12 9.41
N GLY A 13 -3.53 20.38 8.42
CA GLY A 13 -2.80 20.00 7.21
C GLY A 13 -2.14 18.62 7.28
N ASP A 14 -2.02 18.01 8.47
CA ASP A 14 -1.50 16.64 8.58
C ASP A 14 -2.53 15.61 8.12
N LEU A 15 -2.02 14.47 7.65
CA LEU A 15 -2.76 13.22 7.53
C LEU A 15 -2.46 12.35 8.76
N LEU A 16 -3.50 11.74 9.32
CA LEU A 16 -3.40 10.69 10.32
C LEU A 16 -3.58 9.34 9.61
N LEU A 17 -2.55 8.51 9.66
CA LEU A 17 -2.58 7.12 9.24
C LEU A 17 -2.63 6.27 10.52
N VAL A 18 -3.70 5.49 10.67
CA VAL A 18 -3.86 4.52 11.75
C VAL A 18 -3.88 3.14 11.13
N ASP A 19 -2.90 2.36 11.52
CA ASP A 19 -2.77 0.93 11.27
C ASP A 19 -3.05 0.25 12.62
N ALA A 20 -4.16 -0.49 12.66
CA ALA A 20 -4.62 -1.12 13.87
C ALA A 20 -5.45 -2.38 13.56
N GLY A 21 -5.20 -3.40 14.35
CA GLY A 21 -5.95 -4.64 14.37
C GLY A 21 -6.72 -4.87 15.66
N ALA A 22 -7.47 -5.96 15.68
CA ALA A 22 -7.99 -6.57 16.89
C ALA A 22 -7.74 -8.08 16.85
N GLU A 23 -7.70 -8.71 18.02
CA GLU A 23 -7.64 -10.17 18.14
C GLU A 23 -8.91 -10.67 18.84
N HIS A 24 -9.55 -11.70 18.28
CA HIS A 24 -10.69 -12.36 18.92
C HIS A 24 -10.59 -13.88 18.81
N ASN A 25 -10.62 -14.57 19.95
CA ASN A 25 -10.42 -16.03 20.04
C ASN A 25 -9.13 -16.51 19.34
N GLY A 26 -8.07 -15.69 19.38
CA GLY A 26 -6.79 -15.97 18.74
C GLY A 26 -6.72 -15.67 17.24
N TRP A 27 -7.78 -15.13 16.62
CA TRP A 27 -7.75 -14.68 15.23
C TRP A 27 -7.49 -13.18 15.16
N ALA A 28 -6.53 -12.78 14.33
CA ALA A 28 -6.17 -11.39 14.09
C ALA A 28 -6.99 -10.78 12.94
N SER A 29 -7.17 -9.46 13.01
CA SER A 29 -7.50 -8.60 11.88
C SER A 29 -6.41 -7.56 11.71
N ASP A 30 -6.22 -7.02 10.51
CA ASP A 30 -5.26 -5.95 10.26
C ASP A 30 -5.83 -4.91 9.30
N VAL A 31 -5.96 -3.66 9.77
CA VAL A 31 -6.64 -2.61 9.03
C VAL A 31 -5.93 -1.29 9.19
N THR A 32 -5.52 -0.74 8.05
CA THR A 32 -5.05 0.63 7.93
C THR A 32 -6.08 1.54 7.26
N ARG A 33 -6.30 2.72 7.87
CA ARG A 33 -7.01 3.86 7.28
C ARG A 33 -6.19 5.14 7.43
N THR A 34 -6.30 6.02 6.43
CA THR A 34 -5.68 7.34 6.46
C THR A 34 -6.74 8.43 6.28
N TRP A 35 -6.67 9.52 7.05
CA TRP A 35 -7.60 10.64 6.94
C TRP A 35 -6.96 11.99 7.33
N PRO A 36 -7.52 13.13 6.87
CA PRO A 36 -7.01 14.45 7.20
C PRO A 36 -7.39 14.85 8.62
N VAL A 37 -6.42 15.36 9.39
CA VAL A 37 -6.65 15.82 10.78
C VAL A 37 -7.69 16.95 10.84
N THR A 38 -7.81 17.73 9.77
CA THR A 38 -8.79 18.82 9.61
C THR A 38 -10.21 18.33 9.29
N GLY A 39 -10.39 17.03 9.04
CA GLY A 39 -11.66 16.42 8.65
C GLY A 39 -12.02 16.56 7.16
N ARG A 40 -11.22 17.28 6.35
CA ARG A 40 -11.38 17.36 4.89
C ARG A 40 -10.05 17.28 4.17
N PHE A 41 -10.01 16.53 3.07
CA PHE A 41 -8.79 16.38 2.29
C PHE A 41 -8.51 17.69 1.54
N SER A 42 -7.24 18.11 1.52
CA SER A 42 -6.78 19.08 0.51
C SER A 42 -6.90 18.47 -0.90
N ALA A 43 -6.81 19.30 -1.94
CA ALA A 43 -6.86 18.80 -3.32
C ALA A 43 -5.73 17.79 -3.63
N THR A 44 -4.53 18.03 -3.08
CA THR A 44 -3.35 17.17 -3.27
C THR A 44 -3.44 15.89 -2.44
N GLN A 45 -3.90 15.98 -1.18
CA GLN A 45 -4.17 14.79 -0.36
C GLN A 45 -5.24 13.91 -1.00
N ARG A 46 -6.34 14.51 -1.48
CA ARG A 46 -7.42 13.78 -2.14
C ARG A 46 -6.95 13.05 -3.39
N ALA A 47 -6.16 13.71 -4.24
CA ALA A 47 -5.64 13.12 -5.46
C ALA A 47 -4.80 11.86 -5.20
N ILE A 48 -3.90 11.90 -4.22
CA ILE A 48 -3.09 10.72 -3.85
C ILE A 48 -3.95 9.67 -3.13
N TYR A 49 -4.87 10.09 -2.26
CA TYR A 49 -5.75 9.16 -1.56
C TYR A 49 -6.63 8.36 -2.53
N GLU A 50 -7.28 9.03 -3.48
CA GLU A 50 -8.10 8.39 -4.51
C GLU A 50 -7.27 7.45 -5.40
N LEU A 51 -6.01 7.81 -5.69
CA LEU A 51 -5.08 6.91 -6.39
C LEU A 51 -4.78 5.65 -5.57
N VAL A 52 -4.40 5.78 -4.30
CA VAL A 52 -4.13 4.61 -3.43
C VAL A 52 -5.38 3.76 -3.26
N LEU A 53 -6.55 4.38 -3.11
CA LEU A 53 -7.84 3.67 -3.04
C LEU A 53 -8.13 2.89 -4.33
N HIS A 54 -7.88 3.49 -5.49
CA HIS A 54 -8.07 2.81 -6.77
C HIS A 54 -7.15 1.59 -6.90
N VAL A 55 -5.87 1.73 -6.54
CA VAL A 55 -4.91 0.61 -6.49
C VAL A 55 -5.41 -0.48 -5.55
N GLN A 56 -5.91 -0.11 -4.39
CA GLN A 56 -6.39 -1.04 -3.36
C GLN A 56 -7.62 -1.82 -3.82
N VAL A 57 -8.62 -1.15 -4.40
CA VAL A 57 -9.84 -1.79 -4.89
C VAL A 57 -9.54 -2.75 -6.05
N GLU A 58 -8.68 -2.35 -7.00
CA GLU A 58 -8.26 -3.24 -8.09
C GLU A 58 -7.47 -4.45 -7.57
N ALA A 59 -6.61 -4.25 -6.56
CA ALA A 59 -5.85 -5.34 -5.96
C ALA A 59 -6.76 -6.32 -5.20
N CYS A 60 -7.76 -5.82 -4.46
CA CYS A 60 -8.75 -6.66 -3.79
C CYS A 60 -9.52 -7.52 -4.80
N ASP A 61 -10.00 -6.95 -5.90
CA ASP A 61 -10.75 -7.68 -6.93
C ASP A 61 -9.92 -8.81 -7.59
N ARG A 62 -8.59 -8.68 -7.58
CA ARG A 62 -7.66 -9.69 -8.11
C ARG A 62 -7.37 -10.84 -7.13
N VAL A 63 -7.84 -10.77 -5.89
CA VAL A 63 -7.74 -11.88 -4.91
C VAL A 63 -8.69 -13.00 -5.35
N ARG A 64 -8.23 -13.84 -6.28
CA ARG A 64 -8.99 -14.91 -6.92
C ARG A 64 -8.29 -16.24 -6.77
N ALA A 65 -9.07 -17.33 -6.72
CA ALA A 65 -8.51 -18.67 -6.73
C ALA A 65 -7.61 -18.89 -7.95
N GLY A 66 -6.40 -19.39 -7.71
CA GLY A 66 -5.34 -19.60 -8.71
C GLY A 66 -4.54 -18.36 -9.08
N ALA A 67 -4.91 -17.16 -8.62
CA ALA A 67 -4.12 -15.96 -8.86
C ALA A 67 -2.83 -16.00 -8.04
N ARG A 68 -1.70 -15.73 -8.68
CA ARG A 68 -0.42 -15.58 -8.00
C ARG A 68 -0.35 -14.24 -7.29
N TYR A 69 -0.11 -14.24 -5.98
CA TYR A 69 -0.11 -13.01 -5.18
C TYR A 69 0.92 -11.97 -5.65
N ARG A 70 2.10 -12.43 -6.13
CA ARG A 70 3.11 -11.55 -6.72
C ARG A 70 2.60 -10.79 -7.95
N ASP A 71 1.74 -11.41 -8.76
CA ASP A 71 1.20 -10.76 -9.95
C ASP A 71 0.15 -9.70 -9.57
N ILE A 72 -0.55 -9.89 -8.43
CA ILE A 72 -1.40 -8.86 -7.83
C ILE A 72 -0.55 -7.67 -7.36
N HIS A 73 0.57 -7.91 -6.67
CA HIS A 73 1.49 -6.85 -6.25
C HIS A 73 2.07 -6.07 -7.44
N LEU A 74 2.52 -6.77 -8.49
CA LEU A 74 3.01 -6.11 -9.71
C LEU A 74 1.92 -5.31 -10.41
N GLY A 75 0.69 -5.84 -10.49
CA GLY A 75 -0.47 -5.12 -11.01
C GLY A 75 -0.77 -3.85 -10.21
N ALA A 76 -0.75 -3.93 -8.89
CA ALA A 76 -0.91 -2.76 -8.01
C ALA A 76 0.20 -1.72 -8.23
N GLY A 77 1.44 -2.17 -8.41
CA GLY A 77 2.56 -1.32 -8.77
C GLY A 77 2.37 -0.59 -10.11
N VAL A 78 1.80 -1.26 -11.12
CA VAL A 78 1.50 -0.67 -12.44
C VAL A 78 0.38 0.36 -12.33
N THR A 79 -0.71 0.06 -11.63
CA THR A 79 -1.81 1.01 -11.41
C THR A 79 -1.32 2.25 -10.66
N LEU A 80 -0.48 2.07 -9.63
CA LEU A 80 0.15 3.20 -8.92
C LEU A 80 1.06 4.01 -9.85
N ALA A 81 1.95 3.34 -10.59
CA ALA A 81 2.87 4.01 -11.50
C ALA A 81 2.13 4.84 -12.56
N ARG A 82 1.03 4.31 -13.12
CA ARG A 82 0.18 5.03 -14.07
C ARG A 82 -0.39 6.31 -13.46
N GLY A 83 -0.99 6.23 -12.28
CA GLY A 83 -1.50 7.43 -11.62
C GLY A 83 -0.41 8.45 -11.27
N LEU A 84 0.79 8.00 -10.88
CA LEU A 84 1.92 8.89 -10.67
C LEU A 84 2.44 9.53 -11.95
N VAL A 85 2.30 8.87 -13.10
CA VAL A 85 2.54 9.46 -14.43
C VAL A 85 1.50 10.52 -14.76
N ASP A 86 0.21 10.25 -14.52
CA ASP A 86 -0.87 11.20 -14.75
C ASP A 86 -0.74 12.48 -13.89
N LEU A 87 -0.23 12.33 -12.65
CA LEU A 87 0.09 13.45 -11.76
C LEU A 87 1.41 14.17 -12.13
N GLY A 88 2.17 13.63 -13.10
CA GLY A 88 3.46 14.15 -13.57
C GLY A 88 4.63 13.91 -12.61
N ILE A 89 4.44 13.09 -11.57
CA ILE A 89 5.47 12.73 -10.58
C ILE A 89 6.48 11.75 -11.20
N LEU A 90 6.00 10.75 -11.92
CA LEU A 90 6.82 9.79 -12.67
C LEU A 90 6.66 10.00 -14.19
N HIS A 91 7.70 9.65 -14.96
CA HIS A 91 7.73 9.83 -16.41
C HIS A 91 8.20 8.52 -17.06
N GLY A 92 7.41 7.99 -17.99
CA GLY A 92 7.70 6.75 -18.70
C GLY A 92 6.49 5.84 -18.84
N ASP A 93 6.74 4.63 -19.37
CA ASP A 93 5.76 3.56 -19.46
C ASP A 93 5.54 2.90 -18.08
N PRO A 94 4.30 2.79 -17.57
CA PRO A 94 4.02 2.26 -16.22
C PRO A 94 4.60 0.88 -15.95
N GLU A 95 4.51 -0.03 -16.90
CA GLU A 95 5.05 -1.39 -16.82
C GLU A 95 6.59 -1.33 -16.74
N GLY A 96 7.24 -0.55 -17.61
CA GLY A 96 8.68 -0.30 -17.54
C GLY A 96 9.14 0.40 -16.25
N LEU A 97 8.30 1.26 -15.65
CA LEU A 97 8.57 1.86 -14.33
C LEU A 97 8.56 0.81 -13.22
N VAL A 98 7.68 -0.19 -13.30
CA VAL A 98 7.63 -1.29 -12.35
C VAL A 98 8.83 -2.23 -12.52
N GLU A 99 9.15 -2.60 -13.75
CA GLU A 99 10.32 -3.43 -14.07
C GLU A 99 11.63 -2.83 -13.55
N ARG A 100 11.78 -1.50 -13.61
CA ARG A 100 12.97 -0.80 -13.07
C ARG A 100 12.91 -0.53 -11.57
N GLY A 101 11.75 -0.71 -10.94
CA GLY A 101 11.55 -0.47 -9.51
C GLY A 101 11.34 1.00 -9.13
N ALA A 102 10.89 1.85 -10.06
CA ALA A 102 10.63 3.25 -9.80
C ALA A 102 9.40 3.48 -8.90
N HIS A 103 8.35 2.65 -9.08
CA HIS A 103 7.16 2.66 -8.21
C HIS A 103 7.52 2.45 -6.72
N ALA A 104 8.54 1.63 -6.44
CA ALA A 104 8.99 1.31 -5.09
C ALA A 104 9.56 2.51 -4.31
N LEU A 105 9.87 3.63 -4.99
CA LEU A 105 10.19 4.88 -4.29
C LEU A 105 9.05 5.36 -3.39
N PHE A 106 7.81 5.08 -3.80
CA PHE A 106 6.59 5.51 -3.13
C PHE A 106 5.83 4.34 -2.51
N PHE A 107 6.02 3.12 -3.01
CA PHE A 107 5.44 1.89 -2.46
C PHE A 107 6.55 0.87 -2.13
N PRO A 108 7.32 1.10 -1.05
CA PRO A 108 8.56 0.36 -0.77
C PRO A 108 8.34 -0.98 -0.04
N HIS A 109 7.11 -1.35 0.31
CA HIS A 109 6.79 -2.59 1.01
C HIS A 109 6.00 -3.56 0.11
N GLY A 110 5.80 -4.80 0.57
CA GLY A 110 4.93 -5.76 -0.09
C GLY A 110 3.47 -5.31 -0.10
N LEU A 111 2.65 -5.88 -0.99
CA LEU A 111 1.22 -5.58 -1.07
C LEU A 111 0.43 -6.03 0.16
N GLY A 112 0.95 -7.00 0.89
CA GLY A 112 0.33 -7.57 2.08
C GLY A 112 0.92 -8.94 2.38
N HIS A 113 0.20 -9.71 3.18
CA HIS A 113 0.61 -10.99 3.72
C HIS A 113 -0.60 -11.88 4.01
N ILE A 114 -0.36 -13.14 4.35
CA ILE A 114 -1.39 -14.00 4.93
C ILE A 114 -1.69 -13.49 6.34
N ILE A 115 -2.96 -13.51 6.72
CA ILE A 115 -3.43 -13.20 8.07
C ILE A 115 -4.31 -14.34 8.59
N GLY A 116 -4.18 -14.63 9.89
CA GLY A 116 -4.85 -15.76 10.51
C GLY A 116 -4.77 -15.72 12.03
N LEU A 117 -4.03 -16.66 12.61
CA LEU A 117 -3.82 -16.68 14.06
C LEU A 117 -2.79 -15.62 14.50
N ASP A 118 -1.81 -15.35 13.64
CA ASP A 118 -0.94 -14.18 13.76
C ASP A 118 -1.28 -13.14 12.68
N VAL A 119 -0.93 -11.86 12.92
CA VAL A 119 -1.09 -10.77 11.95
C VAL A 119 -0.30 -11.09 10.67
N HIS A 120 1.01 -11.30 10.80
CA HIS A 120 1.82 -11.92 9.76
C HIS A 120 1.80 -13.44 9.97
N ASP A 121 0.77 -14.12 9.48
CA ASP A 121 0.53 -15.53 9.79
C ASP A 121 1.74 -16.41 9.39
N MET A 122 2.20 -17.22 10.34
CA MET A 122 3.36 -18.11 10.19
C MET A 122 4.70 -17.42 9.84
N GLU A 123 4.90 -16.13 10.15
CA GLU A 123 6.14 -15.39 9.86
C GLU A 123 7.40 -16.08 10.41
N ASP A 124 7.31 -16.75 11.57
CA ASP A 124 8.42 -17.49 12.20
C ASP A 124 8.93 -18.68 11.36
N LEU A 125 8.15 -19.15 10.38
CA LEU A 125 8.59 -20.17 9.42
C LEU A 125 9.41 -19.57 8.26
N GLY A 126 9.56 -18.25 8.24
CA GLY A 126 10.22 -17.49 7.18
C GLY A 126 9.54 -17.68 5.83
N ASP A 127 10.34 -17.63 4.76
CA ASP A 127 9.83 -17.72 3.40
C ASP A 127 9.14 -19.06 3.07
N ARG A 128 9.25 -20.09 3.93
CA ARG A 128 8.55 -21.37 3.72
C ARG A 128 7.02 -21.23 3.74
N ALA A 129 6.52 -20.31 4.58
CA ALA A 129 5.09 -20.02 4.67
C ALA A 129 4.63 -19.12 3.52
N GLY A 130 5.41 -18.10 3.19
CA GLY A 130 5.05 -17.11 2.16
C GLY A 130 5.35 -17.52 0.72
N TYR A 131 6.31 -18.41 0.46
CA TYR A 131 6.77 -18.71 -0.89
C TYR A 131 6.51 -20.18 -1.23
N GLN A 132 5.92 -20.41 -2.41
CA GLN A 132 5.75 -21.76 -2.93
C GLN A 132 7.11 -22.40 -3.26
N ALA A 133 7.19 -23.73 -3.24
CA ALA A 133 8.41 -24.44 -3.59
C ALA A 133 8.93 -24.02 -4.98
N GLY A 134 10.21 -23.63 -5.05
CA GLY A 134 10.85 -23.13 -6.27
C GLY A 134 10.72 -21.62 -6.50
N ARG A 135 10.02 -20.88 -5.62
CA ARG A 135 9.95 -19.41 -5.64
C ARG A 135 10.84 -18.82 -4.56
N SER A 136 11.38 -17.63 -4.82
CA SER A 136 12.25 -16.90 -3.90
C SER A 136 11.98 -15.40 -3.96
N ARG A 137 12.38 -14.67 -2.92
CA ARG A 137 12.37 -13.21 -2.90
C ARG A 137 13.13 -12.63 -4.09
N SER A 138 12.69 -11.46 -4.54
CA SER A 138 13.42 -10.65 -5.52
C SER A 138 14.53 -9.85 -4.84
N GLU A 139 15.62 -9.56 -5.55
CA GLU A 139 16.66 -8.63 -5.08
C GLU A 139 16.29 -7.16 -5.34
N GLN A 140 15.23 -6.91 -6.11
CA GLN A 140 14.77 -5.56 -6.43
C GLN A 140 14.17 -4.89 -5.18
N PHE A 141 14.62 -3.66 -4.89
CA PHE A 141 14.05 -2.82 -3.83
C PHE A 141 12.53 -2.66 -4.00
N GLY A 142 11.78 -2.72 -2.89
CA GLY A 142 10.31 -2.83 -2.91
C GLY A 142 9.87 -4.29 -3.01
N LEU A 143 10.02 -4.89 -4.19
CA LEU A 143 9.55 -6.26 -4.46
C LEU A 143 10.21 -7.32 -3.56
N GLY A 144 11.46 -7.13 -3.13
CA GLY A 144 12.15 -8.03 -2.20
C GLY A 144 11.51 -8.09 -0.81
N TYR A 145 10.69 -7.10 -0.45
CA TYR A 145 9.94 -7.07 0.80
C TYR A 145 8.56 -7.72 0.71
N LEU A 146 8.15 -8.22 -0.47
CA LEU A 146 6.91 -8.97 -0.60
C LEU A 146 6.93 -10.20 0.31
N ARG A 147 5.87 -10.37 1.11
CA ARG A 147 5.80 -11.46 2.11
C ARG A 147 5.19 -12.75 1.55
N LEU A 148 4.49 -12.66 0.43
CA LEU A 148 3.73 -13.75 -0.17
C LEU A 148 3.99 -13.88 -1.67
N ASP A 149 4.45 -15.03 -2.12
CA ASP A 149 4.55 -15.43 -3.52
C ASP A 149 4.01 -16.86 -3.69
N ARG A 150 2.71 -16.99 -3.47
CA ARG A 150 1.93 -18.23 -3.65
C ARG A 150 0.76 -17.98 -4.59
N ASP A 151 0.27 -19.06 -5.16
CA ASP A 151 -1.03 -19.05 -5.85
C ASP A 151 -2.11 -19.14 -4.77
N LEU A 152 -3.09 -18.24 -4.84
CA LEU A 152 -4.14 -18.13 -3.84
C LEU A 152 -5.14 -19.27 -3.98
N GLU A 153 -5.55 -19.85 -2.87
CA GLU A 153 -6.57 -20.90 -2.82
C GLU A 153 -7.79 -20.41 -2.05
N PRO A 154 -9.01 -20.91 -2.38
CA PRO A 154 -10.20 -20.60 -1.58
C PRO A 154 -9.98 -20.92 -0.09
N GLY A 155 -10.31 -19.97 0.79
CA GLY A 155 -10.09 -20.07 2.22
C GLY A 155 -8.83 -19.34 2.72
N MET A 156 -7.91 -18.95 1.83
CA MET A 156 -6.81 -18.05 2.21
C MET A 156 -7.33 -16.64 2.47
N ILE A 157 -6.87 -16.01 3.55
CA ILE A 157 -7.12 -14.60 3.86
C ILE A 157 -5.79 -13.86 3.74
N VAL A 158 -5.80 -12.74 3.02
CA VAL A 158 -4.63 -11.88 2.81
C VAL A 158 -4.98 -10.43 3.06
N THR A 159 -4.02 -9.66 3.59
CA THR A 159 -4.13 -8.20 3.62
C THR A 159 -3.89 -7.64 2.22
N ILE A 160 -4.59 -6.57 1.85
CA ILE A 160 -4.33 -5.78 0.63
C ILE A 160 -4.13 -4.34 1.05
N GLU A 161 -2.86 -3.94 1.18
CA GLU A 161 -2.43 -2.73 1.89
C GLU A 161 -1.53 -1.79 1.05
N PRO A 162 -1.87 -1.44 -0.20
CA PRO A 162 -1.03 -0.53 -0.97
C PRO A 162 -0.89 0.84 -0.28
N GLY A 163 0.24 1.49 -0.55
CA GLY A 163 0.51 2.81 0.01
C GLY A 163 1.34 3.70 -0.90
N PHE A 164 1.30 4.99 -0.58
CA PHE A 164 2.15 6.02 -1.16
C PHE A 164 2.85 6.76 -0.01
N TYR A 165 4.18 6.82 -0.03
CA TYR A 165 4.96 7.50 1.01
C TYR A 165 6.08 8.34 0.41
N GLN A 166 6.24 9.56 0.92
CA GLN A 166 7.39 10.40 0.61
C GLN A 166 8.45 10.23 1.70
N VAL A 167 9.24 9.16 1.61
CA VAL A 167 10.28 8.84 2.58
C VAL A 167 11.59 9.53 2.20
N PRO A 168 12.10 10.52 2.96
CA PRO A 168 13.29 11.26 2.58
C PRO A 168 14.53 10.38 2.39
N ALA A 169 14.68 9.36 3.23
CA ALA A 169 15.79 8.42 3.12
C ALA A 169 15.77 7.60 1.82
N ILE A 170 14.60 7.35 1.22
CA ILE A 170 14.48 6.64 -0.07
C ILE A 170 14.66 7.64 -1.22
N LEU A 171 13.93 8.76 -1.17
CA LEU A 171 13.91 9.77 -2.22
C LEU A 171 15.26 10.47 -2.42
N ASN A 172 16.06 10.61 -1.36
CA ASN A 172 17.36 11.28 -1.41
C ASN A 172 18.55 10.32 -1.52
N HIS A 173 18.33 9.01 -1.45
CA HIS A 173 19.40 8.02 -1.65
C HIS A 173 19.83 7.98 -3.13
N GLU A 174 21.14 8.03 -3.39
CA GLU A 174 21.68 8.18 -4.75
C GLU A 174 21.27 7.05 -5.70
N GLU A 175 21.25 5.81 -5.20
CA GLU A 175 20.92 4.61 -5.99
C GLU A 175 19.43 4.23 -5.99
N LEU A 176 18.61 4.96 -5.22
CA LEU A 176 17.15 4.79 -5.22
C LEU A 176 16.50 6.01 -5.88
N GLY A 177 16.15 7.05 -5.12
CA GLY A 177 15.52 8.25 -5.70
C GLY A 177 16.45 9.10 -6.55
N GLY A 178 17.75 9.13 -6.26
CA GLY A 178 18.75 9.89 -6.99
C GLY A 178 18.85 9.49 -8.46
N LYS A 179 18.98 8.19 -8.74
CA LYS A 179 19.11 7.67 -10.13
C LYS A 179 17.91 8.04 -11.00
N PHE A 180 16.69 7.91 -10.48
CA PHE A 180 15.47 8.23 -11.22
C PHE A 180 15.26 9.73 -11.39
N ALA A 181 15.77 10.55 -10.46
CA ALA A 181 15.77 12.00 -10.67
C ALA A 181 16.78 12.42 -11.75
N ARG A 182 17.96 11.76 -11.82
CA ARG A 182 19.01 12.06 -12.80
C ARG A 182 18.62 11.70 -14.23
N ASP A 183 17.91 10.59 -14.43
CA ASP A 183 17.49 10.14 -15.76
C ASP A 183 16.14 10.74 -16.21
N GLY A 184 15.53 11.60 -15.39
CA GLY A 184 14.26 12.26 -15.68
C GLY A 184 13.02 11.43 -15.38
N THR A 185 13.15 10.20 -14.89
CA THR A 185 12.03 9.34 -14.48
C THR A 185 11.23 9.94 -13.33
N LEU A 186 11.88 10.60 -12.37
CA LEU A 186 11.25 11.23 -11.20
C LEU A 186 11.31 12.77 -11.33
N SER A 187 10.14 13.40 -11.39
CA SER A 187 10.02 14.86 -11.35
C SER A 187 9.91 15.37 -9.91
N ARG A 188 11.03 15.86 -9.36
CA ARG A 188 11.04 16.45 -8.01
C ARG A 188 10.17 17.71 -7.91
N SER A 189 10.09 18.51 -8.96
CA SER A 189 9.26 19.72 -8.99
C SER A 189 7.77 19.40 -9.02
N ALA A 190 7.37 18.33 -9.72
CA ALA A 190 5.98 17.86 -9.65
C ALA A 190 5.67 17.27 -8.28
N LEU A 191 6.58 16.47 -7.71
CA LEU A 191 6.42 15.87 -6.38
C LEU A 191 6.25 16.93 -5.27
N GLU A 192 6.99 18.04 -5.34
CA GLU A 192 6.90 19.15 -4.36
C GLU A 192 5.48 19.74 -4.24
N ARG A 193 4.68 19.66 -5.30
CA ARG A 193 3.27 20.09 -5.27
C ARG A 193 2.43 19.29 -4.28
N PHE A 194 2.86 18.08 -3.92
CA PHE A 194 2.21 17.17 -2.98
C PHE A 194 2.94 17.10 -1.62
N HIS A 195 3.70 18.13 -1.24
CA HIS A 195 4.48 18.14 0.02
C HIS A 195 3.63 17.93 1.28
N ASP A 196 2.32 18.19 1.22
CA ASP A 196 1.35 17.95 2.29
C ASP A 196 0.92 16.48 2.42
N VAL A 197 1.41 15.59 1.56
CA VAL A 197 1.13 14.15 1.57
C VAL A 197 2.37 13.37 1.99
N ARG A 198 2.53 13.12 3.29
CA ARG A 198 3.68 12.37 3.82
C ARG A 198 3.56 10.86 3.60
N GLY A 199 2.36 10.33 3.77
CA GLY A 199 2.07 8.90 3.68
C GLY A 199 0.58 8.63 3.67
N ILE A 200 0.14 7.72 2.81
CA ILE A 200 -1.21 7.16 2.77
C ILE A 200 -1.09 5.65 2.62
N ARG A 201 -1.84 4.90 3.43
CA ARG A 201 -2.09 3.47 3.26
C ARG A 201 -3.58 3.21 3.47
N ILE A 202 -4.11 2.28 2.69
CA ILE A 202 -5.48 1.79 2.80
C ILE A 202 -5.36 0.27 2.74
N GLU A 203 -5.90 -0.41 3.73
CA GLU A 203 -5.71 -1.84 3.92
C GLU A 203 -7.00 -2.53 4.29
N ASP A 204 -7.22 -3.70 3.71
CA ASP A 204 -8.33 -4.56 4.08
C ASP A 204 -7.88 -6.02 4.16
N ASP A 205 -8.56 -6.78 5.02
CA ASP A 205 -8.49 -8.23 5.07
C ASP A 205 -9.41 -8.82 4.00
N VAL A 206 -8.85 -9.63 3.10
CA VAL A 206 -9.57 -10.16 1.93
C VAL A 206 -9.52 -11.68 1.91
N LEU A 207 -10.68 -12.32 1.99
CA LEU A 207 -10.85 -13.75 1.84
C LEU A 207 -10.93 -14.12 0.35
N CYS A 208 -9.99 -14.95 -0.09
CA CYS A 208 -10.08 -15.64 -1.37
C CYS A 208 -11.20 -16.69 -1.31
N THR A 209 -12.22 -16.57 -2.17
CA THR A 209 -13.32 -17.53 -2.25
C THR A 209 -13.21 -18.39 -3.52
N GLY A 210 -14.18 -19.28 -3.75
CA GLY A 210 -14.33 -19.96 -5.05
C GLY A 210 -14.85 -19.08 -6.19
N GLY A 211 -15.20 -17.81 -5.92
CA GLY A 211 -15.76 -16.85 -6.87
C GLY A 211 -15.20 -15.44 -6.66
N ASP A 212 -16.05 -14.49 -6.28
CA ASP A 212 -15.65 -13.12 -5.92
C ASP A 212 -14.96 -13.07 -4.55
N PRO A 213 -13.88 -12.27 -4.39
CA PRO A 213 -13.25 -12.08 -3.09
C PRO A 213 -14.25 -11.47 -2.11
N ASP A 214 -14.12 -11.85 -0.84
CA ASP A 214 -14.89 -11.25 0.25
C ASP A 214 -13.97 -10.31 1.04
N VAL A 215 -14.27 -9.01 1.00
CA VAL A 215 -13.54 -7.99 1.75
C VAL A 215 -14.15 -7.94 3.15
N LEU A 216 -13.48 -8.59 4.11
CA LEU A 216 -14.01 -8.81 5.46
C LEU A 216 -14.16 -7.50 6.26
N THR A 217 -13.41 -6.47 5.87
CA THR A 217 -13.35 -5.15 6.53
C THR A 217 -14.12 -4.07 5.77
N HIS A 218 -14.99 -4.45 4.82
CA HIS A 218 -15.72 -3.51 3.95
C HIS A 218 -16.61 -2.50 4.70
N ASP A 219 -17.04 -2.82 5.92
CA ASP A 219 -17.85 -1.94 6.77
C ASP A 219 -17.08 -0.71 7.27
N ILE A 220 -15.73 -0.72 7.22
CA ILE A 220 -14.90 0.41 7.61
C ILE A 220 -14.74 1.35 6.40
N PRO A 221 -15.29 2.59 6.44
CA PRO A 221 -15.27 3.47 5.29
C PRO A 221 -13.85 3.75 4.76
N LYS A 222 -13.70 3.68 3.44
CA LYS A 222 -12.45 3.97 2.72
C LYS A 222 -12.64 4.86 1.50
N ASP A 223 -13.88 5.15 1.09
CA ASP A 223 -14.11 6.18 0.10
C ASP A 223 -13.93 7.57 0.75
N PRO A 224 -13.43 8.59 0.04
CA PRO A 224 -13.14 9.88 0.64
C PRO A 224 -14.35 10.53 1.33
N ALA A 225 -15.55 10.38 0.77
CA ALA A 225 -16.76 10.98 1.34
C ALA A 225 -17.20 10.24 2.61
N GLY A 226 -17.12 8.91 2.61
CA GLY A 226 -17.34 8.06 3.77
C GLY A 226 -16.38 8.41 4.90
N VAL A 227 -15.08 8.54 4.61
CA VAL A 227 -14.08 8.97 5.61
C VAL A 227 -14.42 10.35 6.16
N GLU A 228 -14.60 11.37 5.30
CA GLU A 228 -14.95 12.74 5.73
C GLU A 228 -16.25 12.82 6.53
N SER A 229 -17.19 11.88 6.34
CA SER A 229 -18.44 11.82 7.12
C SER A 229 -18.25 11.31 8.54
N GLN A 230 -17.23 10.48 8.78
CA GLN A 230 -16.93 9.88 10.08
C GLN A 230 -15.95 10.72 10.89
N VAL A 231 -15.04 11.44 10.21
CA VAL A 231 -14.02 12.24 10.89
C VAL A 231 -14.57 13.63 11.22
N GLY A 232 -14.63 13.95 12.52
CA GLY A 232 -14.88 15.31 12.98
C GLY A 232 -13.66 16.21 12.74
N ALA A 233 -13.87 17.52 12.64
CA ALA A 233 -12.76 18.46 12.71
C ALA A 233 -12.24 18.51 14.16
N ALA A 234 -10.92 18.38 14.35
CA ALA A 234 -10.29 18.67 15.63
C ALA A 234 -10.65 20.11 16.05
N ARG A 235 -11.21 20.27 17.25
CA ARG A 235 -11.57 21.58 17.84
C ARG A 235 -10.36 22.30 18.40
#